data_AF-A0A936U8U9-F1
#
_entry.id   AF-A0A936U8U9-F1
#
_cell.length_a   1.000
_cell.length_b   1.000
_cell.length_c   1.000
_cell.angle_alpha   90.00
_cell.angle_beta   90.00
_cell.angle_gamma   90.00
#
_symmetry.space_group_name_H-M   'P 1'
#
loop_
_entity.id
_entity.type
_entity.pdbx_description
1 polymer ?
#
loop_
_entity_poly.entity_id
_entity_poly.type
_entity_poly.pdbx_seq_one_letter_code
_entity_poly.pdbx_strand_id
1 'polypeptide(L)'
;MPRGPITDNVLRAVRRLKVVNLAAYRAGARRAQELQANLRATEHVDGLHPTHAYWSFVQHQLSFFSEALLAVEEASRFRRLIEAAEEEYVPQGPPMSPLTATYFFGWAYCDLAVGLAKERAGACAVDVVAELGVDPALVAAMRALVDSRMGLWTVVGHGAGTTILRESVTGDTVECVVPAGHPGGVGERWFVRVLPSPREGLPGLVFNTPYVLVSPAAEWEAYLNRTLPKLDAKRPDRAYLTLMKHGLSARYWPEFVFEGYLNHTSGCVYLVGAAGRGREQAAWEGV
;
A
#
# COMPACT_ATOMS: atom_id res chain seq x y z
N MET A 1 12.34 -11.65 0.91
CA MET A 1 12.06 -12.77 1.84
C MET A 1 12.01 -14.07 1.03
N PRO A 2 12.35 -15.24 1.62
CA PRO A 2 12.18 -16.51 0.94
C PRO A 2 10.71 -16.74 0.58
N ARG A 3 10.47 -17.40 -0.56
CA ARG A 3 9.13 -17.82 -1.00
C ARG A 3 8.53 -18.77 0.03
N GLY A 4 7.22 -18.64 0.25
CA GLY A 4 6.49 -19.51 1.14
C GLY A 4 5.64 -20.55 0.40
N PRO A 5 4.96 -21.42 1.16
CA PRO A 5 4.21 -22.54 0.61
C PRO A 5 3.03 -22.12 -0.28
N ILE A 6 2.38 -20.98 -0.04
CA ILE A 6 1.27 -20.52 -0.90
C ILE A 6 1.81 -20.16 -2.28
N THR A 7 2.85 -19.33 -2.34
CA THR A 7 3.49 -18.92 -3.60
C THR A 7 4.06 -20.12 -4.34
N ASP A 8 4.71 -21.06 -3.66
CA ASP A 8 5.24 -22.27 -4.32
C ASP A 8 4.14 -23.15 -4.91
N ASN A 9 3.01 -23.30 -4.22
CA ASN A 9 1.86 -24.07 -4.73
C ASN A 9 1.23 -23.39 -5.94
N VAL A 10 1.04 -22.07 -5.90
CA VAL A 10 0.54 -21.28 -7.04
C VAL A 10 1.47 -21.44 -8.24
N LEU A 11 2.79 -21.25 -8.06
CA LEU A 11 3.76 -21.40 -9.15
C LEU A 11 3.75 -22.82 -9.72
N ARG A 12 3.59 -23.84 -8.88
CA ARG A 12 3.46 -25.24 -9.32
C ARG A 12 2.19 -25.43 -10.17
N ALA A 13 1.07 -24.84 -9.77
CA ALA A 13 -0.17 -24.87 -10.53
C ALA A 13 -0.01 -24.17 -11.89
N VAL A 14 0.58 -22.97 -11.92
CA VAL A 14 0.87 -22.22 -13.15
C VAL A 14 1.77 -23.01 -14.09
N ARG A 15 2.83 -23.65 -13.58
CA ARG A 15 3.72 -24.50 -14.39
C ARG A 15 3.00 -25.72 -14.96
N ARG A 16 2.12 -26.36 -14.19
CA ARG A 16 1.27 -27.46 -14.69
C ARG A 16 0.35 -26.98 -15.81
N LEU A 17 -0.25 -25.79 -15.68
CA LEU A 17 -1.11 -25.21 -16.72
C LEU A 17 -0.33 -24.81 -17.98
N LYS A 18 0.90 -24.29 -17.85
CA LYS A 18 1.79 -24.02 -19.00
C LYS A 18 2.11 -25.27 -19.82
N VAL A 19 2.25 -26.43 -19.16
CA VAL A 19 2.51 -27.72 -19.82
C VAL A 19 1.24 -28.27 -20.48
N VAL A 20 0.05 -27.89 -20.01
CA VAL A 20 -1.24 -28.47 -20.45
C VAL A 20 -2.00 -27.59 -21.45
N ASN A 21 -1.81 -26.26 -21.52
CA ASN A 21 -2.74 -25.46 -22.32
C ASN A 21 -2.23 -24.08 -22.84
N LEU A 22 -1.47 -24.10 -23.95
CA LEU A 22 -1.24 -22.90 -24.77
C LEU A 22 -2.53 -22.36 -25.43
N ALA A 23 -3.63 -23.14 -25.48
CA ALA A 23 -4.88 -22.75 -26.13
C ALA A 23 -5.88 -22.06 -25.17
N ALA A 24 -6.03 -22.54 -23.94
CA ALA A 24 -6.89 -21.90 -22.92
C ALA A 24 -6.24 -20.65 -22.31
N TYR A 25 -4.91 -20.61 -22.20
CA TYR A 25 -4.20 -19.40 -21.79
C TYR A 25 -4.37 -18.27 -22.81
N ARG A 26 -4.58 -18.56 -24.10
CA ARG A 26 -4.92 -17.54 -25.12
C ARG A 26 -6.33 -16.98 -24.99
N ALA A 27 -7.29 -17.75 -24.47
CA ALA A 27 -8.64 -17.25 -24.18
C ALA A 27 -8.66 -16.40 -22.89
N GLY A 28 -7.91 -16.81 -21.86
CA GLY A 28 -7.66 -16.00 -20.66
C GLY A 28 -6.81 -14.76 -20.95
N ALA A 29 -5.82 -14.86 -21.85
CA ALA A 29 -5.03 -13.73 -22.34
C ALA A 29 -5.84 -12.81 -23.25
N ARG A 30 -6.84 -13.31 -24.00
CA ARG A 30 -7.81 -12.44 -24.69
C ARG A 30 -8.69 -11.69 -23.70
N ARG A 31 -9.18 -12.35 -22.64
CA ARG A 31 -9.93 -11.68 -21.57
C ARG A 31 -9.05 -10.66 -20.83
N ALA A 32 -7.79 -11.01 -20.57
CA ALA A 32 -6.76 -10.11 -20.04
C ALA A 32 -6.47 -8.93 -20.98
N GLN A 33 -6.41 -9.18 -22.29
CA GLN A 33 -6.19 -8.16 -23.33
C GLN A 33 -7.43 -7.29 -23.54
N GLU A 34 -8.64 -7.82 -23.41
CA GLU A 34 -9.91 -7.09 -23.42
C GLU A 34 -10.03 -6.21 -22.17
N LEU A 35 -9.67 -6.73 -20.98
CA LEU A 35 -9.53 -5.93 -19.76
C LEU A 35 -8.41 -4.88 -19.88
N GLN A 36 -7.27 -5.21 -20.48
CA GLN A 36 -6.16 -4.28 -20.74
C GLN A 36 -6.51 -3.20 -21.78
N ALA A 37 -7.33 -3.54 -22.79
CA ALA A 37 -7.87 -2.60 -23.76
C ALA A 37 -8.91 -1.67 -23.13
N ASN A 38 -9.74 -2.19 -22.22
CA ASN A 38 -10.68 -1.38 -21.44
C ASN A 38 -9.96 -0.47 -20.43
N LEU A 39 -8.84 -0.91 -19.85
CA LEU A 39 -7.97 -0.10 -18.97
C LEU A 39 -7.31 1.07 -19.70
N ARG A 40 -6.89 0.89 -20.96
CA ARG A 40 -6.41 2.00 -21.80
C ARG A 40 -7.51 3.03 -22.13
N ALA A 41 -8.77 2.66 -22.01
CA ALA A 41 -9.91 3.52 -22.31
C ALA A 41 -10.46 4.28 -21.08
N THR A 42 -10.02 3.97 -19.85
CA THR A 42 -10.61 4.52 -18.62
C THR A 42 -9.78 5.58 -17.89
N GLU A 43 -8.51 5.80 -18.24
CA GLU A 43 -7.72 6.90 -17.67
C GLU A 43 -7.48 7.99 -18.70
N HIS A 44 -8.00 9.19 -18.41
CA HIS A 44 -7.51 10.42 -19.03
C HIS A 44 -6.04 10.59 -18.60
N VAL A 45 -5.11 10.10 -19.42
CA VAL A 45 -3.66 10.31 -19.23
C VAL A 45 -3.28 11.78 -19.49
N ASP A 46 -4.17 12.55 -20.11
CA ASP A 46 -4.00 13.97 -20.36
C ASP A 46 -4.07 14.77 -19.06
N GLY A 47 -2.94 15.37 -18.67
CA GLY A 47 -2.83 16.28 -17.52
C GLY A 47 -2.25 15.69 -16.24
N LEU A 48 -1.91 14.39 -16.20
CA LEU A 48 -1.25 13.79 -15.04
C LEU A 48 0.26 14.11 -15.00
N HIS A 49 0.80 14.29 -13.79
CA HIS A 49 2.25 14.32 -13.62
C HIS A 49 2.88 12.98 -14.05
N PRO A 50 4.04 12.95 -14.75
CA PRO A 50 4.64 11.72 -15.26
C PRO A 50 4.85 10.61 -14.21
N THR A 51 5.28 10.97 -13.00
CA THR A 51 5.40 10.04 -11.87
C THR A 51 4.06 9.40 -11.49
N HIS A 52 2.96 10.17 -11.50
CA HIS A 52 1.64 9.64 -11.18
C HIS A 52 1.21 8.65 -12.26
N ALA A 53 1.29 9.03 -13.55
CA ALA A 53 0.95 8.15 -14.66
C ALA A 53 1.74 6.82 -14.64
N TYR A 54 3.04 6.87 -14.33
CA TYR A 54 3.87 5.68 -14.20
C TYR A 54 3.37 4.73 -13.12
N TRP A 55 3.13 5.24 -11.91
CA TRP A 55 2.71 4.39 -10.79
C TRP A 55 1.25 3.94 -10.90
N SER A 56 0.35 4.73 -11.51
CA SER A 56 -1.01 4.28 -11.85
C SER A 56 -0.96 3.10 -12.81
N PHE A 57 -0.11 3.16 -13.85
CA PHE A 57 0.10 2.02 -14.75
C PHE A 57 0.58 0.78 -13.99
N VAL A 58 1.61 0.92 -13.13
CA VAL A 58 2.15 -0.20 -12.35
C VAL A 58 1.10 -0.78 -11.39
N GLN A 59 0.37 0.06 -10.67
CA GLN A 59 -0.72 -0.35 -9.78
C GLN A 59 -1.80 -1.12 -10.54
N HIS A 60 -2.25 -0.60 -11.69
CA HIS A 60 -3.27 -1.25 -12.51
C HIS A 60 -2.82 -2.62 -13.02
N GLN A 61 -1.58 -2.74 -13.47
CA GLN A 61 -1.04 -4.05 -13.84
C GLN A 61 -1.00 -5.00 -12.64
N LEU A 62 -0.56 -4.53 -11.47
CA LEU A 62 -0.50 -5.35 -10.26
C LEU A 62 -1.91 -5.79 -9.79
N SER A 63 -2.91 -4.90 -9.85
CA SER A 63 -4.31 -5.24 -9.52
C SER A 63 -4.81 -6.35 -10.43
N PHE A 64 -4.64 -6.17 -11.74
CA PHE A 64 -5.05 -7.15 -12.74
C PHE A 64 -4.47 -8.55 -12.47
N PHE A 65 -3.16 -8.63 -12.22
CA PHE A 65 -2.52 -9.92 -11.92
C PHE A 65 -2.91 -10.48 -10.55
N SER A 66 -3.17 -9.62 -9.57
CA SER A 66 -3.61 -10.04 -8.25
C SER A 66 -5.03 -10.60 -8.28
N GLU A 67 -5.95 -10.00 -9.04
CA GLU A 67 -7.30 -10.53 -9.25
C GLU A 67 -7.26 -11.91 -9.93
N ALA A 68 -6.46 -12.05 -10.99
CA ALA A 68 -6.26 -13.34 -11.64
C ALA A 68 -5.66 -14.40 -10.71
N LEU A 69 -4.75 -13.99 -9.81
CA LEU A 69 -4.20 -14.85 -8.77
C LEU A 69 -5.28 -15.29 -7.77
N LEU A 70 -6.12 -14.37 -7.28
CA LEU A 70 -7.15 -14.70 -6.29
C LEU A 70 -8.23 -15.66 -6.84
N ALA A 71 -8.36 -15.77 -8.15
CA ALA A 71 -9.26 -16.72 -8.80
C ALA A 71 -8.80 -18.19 -8.69
N VAL A 72 -7.52 -18.47 -8.39
CA VAL A 72 -7.03 -19.86 -8.22
C VAL A 72 -7.23 -20.37 -6.80
N GLU A 73 -7.48 -21.68 -6.65
CA GLU A 73 -7.78 -22.27 -5.35
C GLU A 73 -6.57 -22.27 -4.42
N GLU A 74 -5.35 -22.36 -4.95
CA GLU A 74 -4.11 -22.27 -4.18
C GLU A 74 -3.96 -20.91 -3.48
N ALA A 75 -4.63 -19.86 -3.95
CA ALA A 75 -4.66 -18.53 -3.36
C ALA A 75 -5.88 -18.27 -2.45
N SER A 76 -6.71 -19.29 -2.15
CA SER A 76 -7.97 -19.12 -1.42
C SER A 76 -7.82 -18.54 -0.01
N ARG A 77 -6.64 -18.69 0.60
CA ARG A 77 -6.33 -18.05 1.89
C ARG A 77 -6.18 -16.54 1.77
N PHE A 78 -5.57 -16.03 0.70
CA PHE A 78 -5.54 -14.59 0.42
C PHE A 78 -6.94 -14.08 0.11
N ARG A 79 -7.64 -14.76 -0.81
CA ARG A 79 -8.99 -14.40 -1.26
C ARG A 79 -9.93 -14.18 -0.07
N ARG A 80 -10.07 -15.19 0.80
CA ARG A 80 -10.95 -15.11 1.97
C ARG A 80 -10.62 -13.97 2.94
N LEU A 81 -9.34 -13.69 3.16
CA LEU A 81 -8.93 -12.62 4.07
C LEU A 81 -9.21 -11.22 3.49
N ILE A 82 -9.00 -11.07 2.18
CA ILE A 82 -9.23 -9.82 1.47
C ILE A 82 -10.74 -9.57 1.34
N GLU A 83 -11.52 -10.57 0.89
CA GLU A 83 -12.99 -10.48 0.79
C GLU A 83 -13.63 -10.11 2.13
N ALA A 84 -13.23 -10.78 3.23
CA ALA A 84 -13.74 -10.46 4.56
C ALA A 84 -13.38 -9.03 5.00
N ALA A 85 -12.21 -8.52 4.61
CA ALA A 85 -11.81 -7.15 4.91
C ALA A 85 -12.52 -6.13 4.01
N GLU A 86 -12.82 -6.46 2.76
CA GLU A 86 -13.62 -5.61 1.86
C GLU A 86 -15.05 -5.45 2.37
N GLU A 87 -15.68 -6.54 2.83
CA GLU A 87 -17.01 -6.54 3.44
C GLU A 87 -17.06 -5.71 4.73
N GLU A 88 -16.04 -5.85 5.58
CA GLU A 88 -15.97 -5.17 6.87
C GLU A 88 -15.66 -3.67 6.75
N TYR A 89 -14.72 -3.32 5.88
CA TYR A 89 -14.21 -1.96 5.80
C TYR A 89 -14.81 -1.11 4.68
N VAL A 90 -15.44 -1.73 3.68
CA VAL A 90 -16.13 -1.05 2.56
C VAL A 90 -15.30 0.14 2.02
N PRO A 91 -14.09 -0.09 1.46
CA PRO A 91 -13.05 0.94 1.26
C PRO A 91 -13.35 1.91 0.10
N GLN A 92 -14.42 2.71 0.25
CA GLN A 92 -14.91 3.68 -0.74
C GLN A 92 -14.42 5.10 -0.48
N GLY A 93 -13.70 5.32 0.63
CA GLY A 93 -13.35 6.64 1.12
C GLY A 93 -14.50 7.35 1.86
N PRO A 94 -14.19 8.44 2.59
CA PRO A 94 -15.20 9.13 3.39
C PRO A 94 -16.31 9.75 2.52
N PRO A 95 -17.54 9.89 3.07
CA PRO A 95 -17.94 9.57 4.44
C PRO A 95 -18.26 8.08 4.68
N MET A 96 -18.31 7.24 3.63
CA MET A 96 -18.72 5.84 3.75
C MET A 96 -17.72 4.99 4.54
N SER A 97 -16.42 5.24 4.33
CA SER A 97 -15.34 4.55 5.04
C SER A 97 -14.11 5.45 5.17
N PRO A 98 -13.41 5.45 6.30
CA PRO A 98 -12.13 6.15 6.41
C PRO A 98 -11.03 5.53 5.54
N LEU A 99 -11.20 4.29 5.07
CA LEU A 99 -10.26 3.67 4.14
C LEU A 99 -10.58 4.10 2.71
N THR A 100 -9.61 4.74 2.09
CA THR A 100 -9.64 4.98 0.64
C THR A 100 -9.29 3.72 -0.12
N ALA A 101 -9.77 3.59 -1.36
CA ALA A 101 -9.48 2.44 -2.21
C ALA A 101 -7.95 2.24 -2.43
N THR A 102 -7.20 3.33 -2.60
CA THR A 102 -5.73 3.29 -2.78
C THR A 102 -5.03 2.84 -1.51
N TYR A 103 -5.46 3.30 -0.33
CA TYR A 103 -4.94 2.80 0.94
C TYR A 103 -5.23 1.31 1.12
N PHE A 104 -6.48 0.91 0.92
CA PHE A 104 -6.90 -0.48 1.09
C PHE A 104 -6.14 -1.42 0.15
N PHE A 105 -5.99 -1.05 -1.13
CA PHE A 105 -5.16 -1.80 -2.07
C PHE A 105 -3.72 -1.96 -1.57
N GLY A 106 -3.09 -0.86 -1.13
CA GLY A 106 -1.75 -0.87 -0.59
C GLY A 106 -1.62 -1.83 0.59
N TRP A 107 -2.58 -1.80 1.52
CA TRP A 107 -2.58 -2.73 2.65
C TRP A 107 -2.86 -4.18 2.23
N ALA A 108 -3.97 -4.45 1.55
CA ALA A 108 -4.47 -5.79 1.26
C ALA A 108 -3.50 -6.59 0.36
N TYR A 109 -2.92 -5.95 -0.64
CA TYR A 109 -2.05 -6.63 -1.59
C TYR A 109 -0.56 -6.51 -1.24
N CYS A 110 -0.14 -5.38 -0.66
CA CYS A 110 1.29 -5.14 -0.41
C CYS A 110 1.71 -5.45 1.03
N ASP A 111 0.84 -5.43 2.03
CA ASP A 111 1.23 -5.46 3.45
C ASP A 111 0.69 -6.66 4.23
N LEU A 112 -0.55 -7.06 3.93
CA LEU A 112 -1.25 -8.17 4.57
C LEU A 112 -0.47 -9.47 4.39
N ALA A 113 0.14 -9.91 5.49
CA ALA A 113 1.02 -11.07 5.54
C ALA A 113 0.28 -12.30 6.06
N VAL A 114 0.48 -13.43 5.40
CA VAL A 114 -0.20 -14.70 5.69
C VAL A 114 0.82 -15.76 6.06
N GLY A 115 0.53 -16.47 7.16
CA GLY A 115 1.34 -17.59 7.65
C GLY A 115 2.70 -17.18 8.20
N LEU A 116 3.49 -18.18 8.60
CA LEU A 116 4.80 -17.96 9.23
C LEU A 116 5.84 -17.37 8.26
N ALA A 117 5.70 -17.66 6.96
CA ALA A 117 6.55 -17.10 5.91
C ALA A 117 6.19 -15.64 5.56
N LYS A 118 5.14 -15.06 6.15
CA LYS A 118 4.64 -13.70 5.89
C LYS A 118 4.41 -13.45 4.39
N GLU A 119 3.77 -14.41 3.72
CA GLU A 119 3.46 -14.32 2.29
C GLU A 119 2.42 -13.24 2.04
N ARG A 120 2.51 -12.55 0.91
CA ARG A 120 1.63 -11.42 0.55
C ARG A 120 1.07 -11.64 -0.85
N ALA A 121 -0.19 -11.29 -1.06
CA ALA A 121 -0.86 -11.53 -2.35
C ALA A 121 -0.12 -10.85 -3.51
N GLY A 122 0.26 -9.58 -3.36
CA GLY A 122 1.00 -8.85 -4.39
C GLY A 122 2.39 -9.43 -4.67
N ALA A 123 3.11 -9.90 -3.63
CA ALA A 123 4.42 -10.54 -3.82
C ALA A 123 4.30 -11.87 -4.57
N CYS A 124 3.25 -12.66 -4.26
CA CYS A 124 2.92 -13.88 -4.98
C CYS A 124 2.59 -13.58 -6.45
N ALA A 125 1.75 -12.57 -6.72
CA ALA A 125 1.40 -12.15 -8.08
C ALA A 125 2.64 -11.76 -8.88
N VAL A 126 3.54 -10.97 -8.28
CA VAL A 126 4.81 -10.58 -8.89
C VAL A 126 5.70 -11.78 -9.24
N ASP A 127 5.79 -12.78 -8.36
CA ASP A 127 6.56 -13.99 -8.63
C ASP A 127 5.95 -14.81 -9.77
N VAL A 128 4.62 -14.88 -9.87
CA VAL A 128 3.91 -15.51 -11.00
C VAL A 128 4.17 -14.76 -12.30
N VAL A 129 4.04 -13.43 -12.29
CA VAL A 129 4.26 -12.56 -13.45
C VAL A 129 5.69 -12.68 -13.97
N ALA A 130 6.68 -12.73 -13.06
CA ALA A 130 8.06 -12.98 -13.41
C ALA A 130 8.26 -14.37 -14.06
N GLU A 131 7.64 -15.41 -13.51
CA GLU A 131 7.66 -16.77 -14.09
C GLU A 131 6.99 -16.81 -15.47
N LEU A 132 5.98 -15.97 -15.72
CA LEU A 132 5.31 -15.84 -17.02
C LEU A 132 6.14 -15.11 -18.09
N GLY A 133 7.28 -14.51 -17.73
CA GLY A 133 8.17 -13.83 -18.68
C GLY A 133 7.73 -12.43 -19.05
N VAL A 134 6.96 -11.76 -18.19
CA VAL A 134 6.66 -10.32 -18.34
C VAL A 134 7.95 -9.50 -18.22
N ASP A 135 7.96 -8.35 -18.89
CA ASP A 135 9.09 -7.43 -18.93
C ASP A 135 9.74 -7.22 -17.55
N PRO A 136 11.07 -7.44 -17.41
CA PRO A 136 11.76 -7.32 -16.13
C PRO A 136 11.67 -5.94 -15.47
N ALA A 137 11.56 -4.85 -16.26
CA ALA A 137 11.43 -3.51 -15.69
C ALA A 137 10.05 -3.31 -15.05
N LEU A 138 8.98 -3.82 -15.68
CA LEU A 138 7.64 -3.84 -15.07
C LEU A 138 7.61 -4.72 -13.81
N VAL A 139 8.24 -5.90 -13.83
CA VAL A 139 8.38 -6.76 -12.65
C VAL A 139 9.11 -6.04 -11.51
N ALA A 140 10.19 -5.34 -11.81
CA ALA A 140 10.94 -4.56 -10.82
C ALA A 140 10.09 -3.42 -10.24
N ALA A 141 9.32 -2.72 -11.07
CA ALA A 141 8.40 -1.68 -10.63
C ALA A 141 7.30 -2.22 -9.71
N MET A 142 6.69 -3.35 -10.07
CA MET A 142 5.71 -4.02 -9.21
C MET A 142 6.32 -4.48 -7.89
N ARG A 143 7.57 -5.01 -7.90
CA ARG A 143 8.29 -5.33 -6.65
C ARG A 143 8.47 -4.10 -5.78
N ALA A 144 8.87 -2.97 -6.35
CA ALA A 144 9.02 -1.71 -5.61
C ALA A 144 7.69 -1.24 -4.99
N LEU A 145 6.58 -1.33 -5.71
CA LEU A 145 5.24 -1.05 -5.16
C LEU A 145 4.90 -2.01 -4.02
N VAL A 146 5.06 -3.32 -4.24
CA VAL A 146 4.77 -4.35 -3.23
C VAL A 146 5.65 -4.19 -2.00
N ASP A 147 6.92 -3.83 -2.14
CA ASP A 147 7.87 -3.71 -1.02
C ASP A 147 7.82 -2.35 -0.31
N SER A 148 7.20 -1.33 -0.93
CA SER A 148 6.88 -0.06 -0.27
C SER A 148 6.00 -0.26 0.97
N ARG A 149 5.82 0.76 1.80
CA ARG A 149 5.01 0.68 3.02
C ARG A 149 4.41 2.04 3.36
N MET A 150 3.44 2.04 4.26
CA MET A 150 3.10 3.28 4.97
C MET A 150 4.31 3.79 5.77
N GLY A 151 4.32 5.08 6.07
CA GLY A 151 5.35 5.74 6.86
C GLY A 151 4.77 6.93 7.61
N LEU A 152 5.48 7.37 8.64
CA LEU A 152 5.18 8.58 9.40
C LEU A 152 6.08 9.70 8.90
N TRP A 153 5.51 10.64 8.16
CA TRP A 153 6.22 11.71 7.48
C TRP A 153 5.86 13.06 8.06
N THR A 154 6.77 14.02 7.97
CA THR A 154 6.51 15.43 8.25
C THR A 154 6.76 16.23 6.99
N VAL A 155 5.86 17.14 6.64
CA VAL A 155 6.08 18.12 5.57
C VAL A 155 7.14 19.11 6.02
N VAL A 156 8.23 19.21 5.27
CA VAL A 156 9.37 20.09 5.60
C VAL A 156 9.58 21.22 4.59
N GLY A 157 8.84 21.19 3.48
CA GLY A 157 8.89 22.22 2.46
C GLY A 157 8.08 21.85 1.23
N HIS A 158 8.16 22.69 0.21
CA HIS A 158 7.46 22.52 -1.06
C HIS A 158 8.41 22.82 -2.21
N GLY A 159 8.30 22.06 -3.29
CA GLY A 159 8.93 22.37 -4.58
C GLY A 159 7.89 22.91 -5.56
N ALA A 160 8.24 22.92 -6.84
CA ALA A 160 7.34 23.34 -7.91
C ALA A 160 6.28 22.27 -8.17
N GLY A 161 5.12 22.37 -7.50
CA GLY A 161 4.03 21.40 -7.64
C GLY A 161 4.24 20.09 -6.87
N THR A 162 5.16 20.10 -5.90
CA THR A 162 5.58 18.95 -5.10
C THR A 162 5.64 19.30 -3.61
N THR A 163 5.59 18.27 -2.76
CA THR A 163 5.76 18.38 -1.31
C THR A 163 7.02 17.63 -0.89
N ILE A 164 7.82 18.24 -0.03
CA ILE A 164 9.04 17.64 0.53
C ILE A 164 8.69 17.05 1.89
N LEU A 165 8.88 15.74 2.03
CA LEU A 165 8.55 14.96 3.21
C LEU A 165 9.83 14.45 3.88
N ARG A 166 9.85 14.44 5.22
CA ARG A 166 10.90 13.82 6.03
C ARG A 166 10.30 12.71 6.90
N GLU A 167 10.86 11.51 6.82
CA GLU A 167 10.40 10.37 7.63
C GLU A 167 10.88 10.50 9.08
N SER A 168 9.97 10.19 10.01
CA SER A 168 10.16 10.49 11.44
C SER A 168 11.25 9.66 12.12
N VAL A 169 11.50 8.42 11.66
CA VAL A 169 12.48 7.51 12.29
C VAL A 169 13.80 7.47 11.52
N THR A 170 13.75 7.32 10.20
CA THR A 170 14.96 7.22 9.37
C THR A 170 15.60 8.58 9.10
N GLY A 171 14.83 9.66 9.18
CA GLY A 171 15.28 11.00 8.78
C GLY A 171 15.34 11.20 7.25
N ASP A 172 14.99 10.18 6.46
CA ASP A 172 15.03 10.25 5.00
C ASP A 172 14.11 11.35 4.50
N THR A 173 14.63 12.14 3.56
CA THR A 173 13.88 13.23 2.93
C THR A 173 13.60 12.91 1.47
N VAL A 174 12.37 13.14 1.02
CA VAL A 174 11.91 12.83 -0.33
C VAL A 174 10.98 13.92 -0.85
N GLU A 175 11.21 14.37 -2.08
CA GLU A 175 10.29 15.24 -2.81
C GLU A 175 9.27 14.39 -3.55
N CYS A 176 7.98 14.70 -3.40
CA CYS A 176 6.90 13.89 -3.93
C CYS A 176 5.81 14.72 -4.60
N VAL A 177 5.21 14.14 -5.63
CA VAL A 177 3.91 14.57 -6.14
C VAL A 177 2.82 13.99 -5.24
N VAL A 178 1.77 14.77 -5.02
CA VAL A 178 0.61 14.37 -4.22
C VAL A 178 -0.63 14.38 -5.12
N PRO A 179 -1.00 13.25 -5.74
CA PRO A 179 -2.13 13.18 -6.68
C PRO A 179 -3.47 13.59 -6.07
N ALA A 180 -3.65 13.37 -4.77
CA ALA A 180 -4.85 13.79 -4.05
C ALA A 180 -5.00 15.32 -3.96
N GLY A 181 -3.97 16.09 -4.32
CA GLY A 181 -4.03 17.55 -4.40
C GLY A 181 -3.89 18.26 -3.05
N HIS A 182 -3.56 17.53 -1.97
CA HIS A 182 -3.30 18.12 -0.66
C HIS A 182 -1.81 18.45 -0.50
N PRO A 183 -1.38 19.73 -0.54
CA PRO A 183 0.04 20.08 -0.45
C PRO A 183 0.58 19.93 0.98
N GLY A 184 -0.28 20.07 2.00
CA GLY A 184 0.08 20.13 3.43
C GLY A 184 0.71 21.47 3.83
N GLY A 185 0.71 21.76 5.13
CA GLY A 185 1.52 22.84 5.71
C GLY A 185 2.87 22.33 6.23
N VAL A 186 3.92 23.17 6.25
CA VAL A 186 5.18 22.82 6.92
C VAL A 186 4.94 22.48 8.40
N GLY A 187 5.47 21.35 8.85
CA GLY A 187 5.25 20.78 10.18
C GLY A 187 4.03 19.85 10.27
N GLU A 188 3.18 19.79 9.24
CA GLU A 188 2.08 18.84 9.17
C GLU A 188 2.63 17.41 9.06
N ARG A 189 2.02 16.47 9.80
CA ARG A 189 2.45 15.07 9.85
C ARG A 189 1.48 14.18 9.14
N TRP A 190 2.00 13.27 8.33
CA TRP A 190 1.24 12.39 7.45
C TRP A 190 1.54 10.93 7.73
N PHE A 191 0.50 10.11 7.68
CA PHE A 191 0.58 8.67 7.55
C PHE A 191 0.32 8.29 6.08
N VAL A 192 1.40 8.14 5.31
CA VAL A 192 1.33 7.93 3.85
C VAL A 192 2.32 6.88 3.38
N ARG A 193 1.97 6.20 2.29
CA ARG A 193 2.88 5.39 1.49
C ARG A 193 3.53 6.27 0.44
N VAL A 194 4.86 6.30 0.49
CA VAL A 194 5.68 6.97 -0.52
C VAL A 194 6.27 5.91 -1.45
N LEU A 195 6.16 6.14 -2.76
CA LEU A 195 6.82 5.36 -3.80
C LEU A 195 8.04 6.12 -4.33
N PRO A 196 9.11 5.40 -4.69
CA PRO A 196 10.33 6.03 -5.15
C PRO A 196 10.11 6.73 -6.49
N SER A 197 11.07 7.60 -6.83
CA SER A 197 11.14 8.17 -8.15
C SER A 197 11.31 7.06 -9.20
N PRO A 198 10.54 7.08 -10.30
CA PRO A 198 10.62 6.05 -11.33
C PRO A 198 11.88 6.18 -12.21
N ARG A 199 12.52 7.36 -12.23
CA ARG A 199 13.78 7.63 -12.93
C ARG A 199 14.39 8.94 -12.46
N GLU A 200 15.68 9.11 -12.70
CA GLU A 200 16.39 10.35 -12.40
C GLU A 200 15.67 11.60 -12.94
N GLY A 201 15.66 12.66 -12.12
CA GLY A 201 15.01 13.94 -12.45
C GLY A 201 13.50 14.00 -12.25
N LEU A 202 12.85 12.91 -11.80
CA LEU A 202 11.44 12.94 -11.38
C LEU A 202 11.32 12.85 -9.85
N PRO A 203 10.29 13.49 -9.24
CA PRO A 203 9.97 13.30 -7.84
C PRO A 203 9.38 11.90 -7.58
N GLY A 204 9.35 11.50 -6.30
CA GLY A 204 8.57 10.36 -5.82
C GLY A 204 7.06 10.62 -5.84
N LEU A 205 6.29 9.68 -5.30
CA LEU A 205 4.83 9.77 -5.26
C LEU A 205 4.29 9.49 -3.87
N VAL A 206 3.39 10.34 -3.38
CA VAL A 206 2.47 9.96 -2.31
C VAL A 206 1.35 9.12 -2.93
N PHE A 207 1.37 7.81 -2.65
CA PHE A 207 0.54 6.82 -3.36
C PHE A 207 -0.94 6.87 -2.95
N ASN A 208 -1.20 6.99 -1.65
CA ASN A 208 -2.55 7.05 -1.11
C ASN A 208 -2.96 8.49 -0.79
N THR A 209 -4.26 8.72 -0.65
CA THR A 209 -4.78 9.98 -0.09
C THR A 209 -4.13 10.23 1.28
N PRO A 210 -3.51 11.40 1.52
CA PRO A 210 -2.85 11.71 2.78
C PRO A 210 -3.75 11.53 4.00
N TYR A 211 -3.28 10.74 4.96
CA TYR A 211 -3.84 10.70 6.30
C TYR A 211 -3.08 11.68 7.20
N VAL A 212 -3.69 12.83 7.52
CA VAL A 212 -3.09 13.90 8.31
C VAL A 212 -3.25 13.60 9.79
N LEU A 213 -2.13 13.54 10.52
CA LEU A 213 -2.08 13.21 11.94
C LEU A 213 -2.20 14.48 12.79
N VAL A 214 -3.34 14.63 13.46
CA VAL A 214 -3.65 15.80 14.30
C VAL A 214 -3.04 15.66 15.71
N SER A 215 -2.94 14.43 16.24
CA SER A 215 -2.38 14.16 17.58
C SER A 215 -0.94 14.62 17.73
N PRO A 216 -0.50 15.25 18.85
CA PRO A 216 0.85 15.78 19.03
C PRO A 216 2.01 14.85 18.64
N ALA A 217 3.14 15.40 18.18
CA ALA A 217 4.34 14.63 17.80
C ALA A 217 4.85 13.74 18.95
N ALA A 218 4.86 14.29 20.17
CA ALA A 218 5.25 13.59 21.38
C ALA A 218 4.43 12.30 21.63
N GLU A 219 3.16 12.25 21.21
CA GLU A 219 2.34 11.04 21.38
C GLU A 219 2.83 9.90 20.47
N TRP A 220 3.15 10.22 19.22
CA TRP A 220 3.70 9.26 18.26
C TRP A 220 5.12 8.82 18.64
N GLU A 221 5.95 9.76 19.10
CA GLU A 221 7.28 9.46 19.63
C GLU A 221 7.20 8.51 20.83
N ALA A 222 6.32 8.78 21.79
CA ALA A 222 6.10 7.91 22.94
C ALA A 222 5.62 6.52 22.53
N TYR A 223 4.72 6.43 21.54
CA TYR A 223 4.26 5.16 20.97
C TYR A 223 5.42 4.37 20.34
N LEU A 224 6.23 5.01 19.48
CA LEU A 224 7.36 4.35 18.81
C LEU A 224 8.41 3.90 19.82
N ASN A 225 8.77 4.76 20.78
CA ASN A 225 9.74 4.45 21.84
C ASN A 225 9.34 3.23 22.67
N ARG A 226 8.03 3.03 22.90
CA ARG A 226 7.52 1.85 23.61
C ARG A 226 7.43 0.60 22.74
N THR A 227 7.19 0.76 21.44
CA THR A 227 6.82 -0.35 20.54
C THR A 227 8.03 -0.94 19.82
N LEU A 228 8.92 -0.10 19.28
CA LEU A 228 10.07 -0.56 18.50
C LEU A 228 11.00 -1.52 19.26
N PRO A 229 11.34 -1.26 20.55
CA PRO A 229 12.19 -2.18 21.30
C PRO A 229 11.59 -3.57 21.51
N LYS A 230 10.26 -3.69 21.53
CA LYS A 230 9.56 -4.97 21.67
C LYS A 230 9.61 -5.81 20.38
N LEU A 231 9.85 -5.17 19.24
CA LEU A 231 9.93 -5.84 17.94
C LEU A 231 11.36 -6.25 17.61
N ASP A 232 12.32 -5.34 17.73
CA ASP A 232 13.75 -5.63 17.61
C ASP A 232 14.55 -4.56 18.35
N ALA A 233 14.86 -4.81 19.63
CA ALA A 233 15.61 -3.90 20.49
C ALA A 233 16.99 -3.50 19.94
N LYS A 234 17.59 -4.33 19.07
CA LYS A 234 18.94 -4.09 18.55
C LYS A 234 18.94 -3.30 17.24
N ARG A 235 17.80 -3.23 16.54
CA ARG A 235 17.68 -2.62 15.21
C ARG A 235 16.37 -1.82 15.12
N PRO A 236 16.30 -0.63 15.73
CA PRO A 236 15.10 0.20 15.75
C PRO A 236 14.61 0.55 14.34
N ASP A 237 15.50 0.82 13.39
CA ASP A 237 15.11 1.10 12.00
C ASP A 237 14.40 -0.10 11.38
N ARG A 238 14.97 -1.30 11.51
CA ARG A 238 14.34 -2.54 11.00
C ARG A 238 13.02 -2.84 11.71
N ALA A 239 12.95 -2.62 13.02
CA ALA A 239 11.71 -2.74 13.78
C ALA A 239 10.64 -1.79 13.23
N TYR A 240 11.02 -0.54 12.93
CA TYR A 240 10.13 0.47 12.37
C TYR A 240 9.67 0.08 10.97
N LEU A 241 10.58 -0.30 10.07
CA LEU A 241 10.22 -0.79 8.73
C LEU A 241 9.22 -1.96 8.81
N THR A 242 9.45 -2.90 9.74
CA THR A 242 8.58 -4.07 9.93
C THR A 242 7.21 -3.67 10.49
N LEU A 243 7.19 -2.79 11.49
CA LEU A 243 5.97 -2.26 12.09
C LEU A 243 5.12 -1.54 11.05
N MET A 244 5.73 -0.62 10.30
CA MET A 244 5.04 0.15 9.29
C MET A 244 4.61 -0.70 8.08
N LYS A 245 5.28 -1.83 7.83
CA LYS A 245 4.94 -2.77 6.76
C LYS A 245 3.82 -3.75 7.13
N HIS A 246 3.76 -4.23 8.36
CA HIS A 246 2.87 -5.35 8.74
C HIS A 246 1.98 -5.07 9.95
N GLY A 247 2.30 -4.05 10.74
CA GLY A 247 1.64 -3.79 12.00
C GLY A 247 1.95 -4.83 13.08
N LEU A 248 1.29 -4.70 14.23
CA LEU A 248 1.36 -5.67 15.34
C LEU A 248 0.38 -6.85 15.17
N SER A 249 -0.61 -6.68 14.29
CA SER A 249 -1.59 -7.68 13.88
C SER A 249 -1.93 -7.47 12.39
N ALA A 250 -2.54 -8.45 11.75
CA ALA A 250 -2.84 -8.40 10.31
C ALA A 250 -3.66 -7.16 9.90
N ARG A 251 -4.57 -6.71 10.77
CA ARG A 251 -5.48 -5.57 10.56
C ARG A 251 -5.04 -4.28 11.26
N TYR A 252 -3.86 -4.26 11.86
CA TYR A 252 -3.43 -3.20 12.77
C TYR A 252 -3.56 -1.78 12.20
N TRP A 253 -3.08 -1.55 10.98
CA TRP A 253 -3.13 -0.23 10.35
C TRP A 253 -4.53 0.15 9.86
N PRO A 254 -5.30 -0.74 9.18
CA PRO A 254 -6.71 -0.49 8.93
C PRO A 254 -7.51 -0.10 10.18
N GLU A 255 -7.35 -0.84 11.28
CA GLU A 255 -8.02 -0.51 12.54
C GLU A 255 -7.61 0.86 13.06
N PHE A 256 -6.31 1.19 13.04
CA PHE A 256 -5.85 2.53 13.42
C PHE A 256 -6.51 3.64 12.58
N VAL A 257 -6.60 3.47 11.26
CA VAL A 257 -7.25 4.46 10.39
C VAL A 257 -8.75 4.55 10.70
N PHE A 258 -9.41 3.43 10.99
CA PHE A 258 -10.82 3.40 11.36
C PHE A 258 -11.10 4.09 12.69
N GLU A 259 -10.42 3.64 13.75
CA GLU A 259 -10.61 4.15 15.10
C GLU A 259 -10.19 5.62 15.22
N GLY A 260 -9.10 5.99 14.51
CA GLY A 260 -8.54 7.33 14.51
C GLY A 260 -9.25 8.32 13.61
N TYR A 261 -10.22 7.91 12.78
CA TYR A 261 -10.90 8.83 11.86
C TYR A 261 -11.57 10.00 12.59
N LEU A 262 -11.20 11.22 12.20
CA LEU A 262 -11.74 12.47 12.74
C LEU A 262 -12.61 13.20 11.72
N ASN A 263 -12.06 13.49 10.53
CA ASN A 263 -12.77 14.22 9.46
C ASN A 263 -12.04 14.03 8.11
N HIS A 264 -12.52 14.66 7.03
CA HIS A 264 -11.85 14.64 5.73
C HIS A 264 -12.11 15.91 4.91
N THR A 265 -11.28 16.10 3.87
CA THR A 265 -11.56 16.98 2.72
C THR A 265 -11.48 16.15 1.44
N SER A 266 -11.63 16.77 0.28
CA SER A 266 -11.40 16.11 -1.00
C SER A 266 -9.96 15.60 -1.18
N GLY A 267 -8.99 16.22 -0.51
CA GLY A 267 -7.56 15.92 -0.69
C GLY A 267 -6.90 15.14 0.46
N CYS A 268 -7.54 15.02 1.62
CA CYS A 268 -6.95 14.36 2.79
C CYS A 268 -7.99 13.80 3.77
N VAL A 269 -7.54 12.91 4.64
CA VAL A 269 -8.32 12.36 5.76
C VAL A 269 -7.59 12.71 7.06
N TYR A 270 -8.27 13.29 8.03
CA TYR A 270 -7.69 13.61 9.33
C TYR A 270 -7.85 12.45 10.30
N LEU A 271 -6.75 12.10 10.97
CA LEU A 271 -6.69 11.09 12.02
C LEU A 271 -6.24 11.70 13.35
N VAL A 272 -6.82 11.21 14.44
CA VAL A 272 -6.44 11.50 15.83
C VAL A 272 -5.94 10.24 16.52
N GLY A 273 -5.13 10.42 17.56
CA GLY A 273 -4.49 9.35 18.32
C GLY A 273 -3.14 8.92 17.72
N ALA A 274 -2.38 8.19 18.54
CA ALA A 274 -1.30 7.33 18.07
C ALA A 274 -1.77 5.87 17.96
N ALA A 275 -1.13 5.10 17.08
CA ALA A 275 -1.49 3.69 16.90
C ALA A 275 -1.44 2.93 18.24
N GLY A 276 -2.48 2.15 18.55
CA GLY A 276 -2.58 1.38 19.79
C GLY A 276 -3.22 2.08 21.00
N ARG A 277 -3.82 3.27 20.82
CA ARG A 277 -4.87 3.77 21.73
C ARG A 277 -6.23 3.61 21.03
N GLY A 278 -7.02 2.63 21.44
CA GLY A 278 -8.45 2.59 21.09
C GLY A 278 -9.17 3.81 21.71
N ARG A 279 -10.35 4.16 21.18
CA ARG A 279 -11.15 5.35 21.57
C ARG A 279 -11.50 5.48 23.05
N GLU A 280 -11.21 4.51 23.91
CA GLU A 280 -11.54 4.53 25.35
C GLU A 280 -10.84 5.62 26.17
N GLN A 281 -9.85 6.35 25.65
CA GLN A 281 -9.16 7.41 26.40
C GLN A 281 -9.32 8.84 25.85
N ALA A 282 -9.96 9.03 24.70
CA ALA A 282 -10.19 10.39 24.16
C ALA A 282 -11.50 11.03 24.65
N ALA A 283 -12.29 10.32 25.47
CA ALA A 283 -13.59 10.78 25.96
C ALA A 283 -13.55 11.44 27.36
N TRP A 284 -12.38 11.72 27.94
CA TRP A 284 -12.27 12.26 29.30
C TRP A 284 -11.23 13.37 29.46
N GLU A 285 -11.25 14.36 28.58
CA GLU A 285 -10.64 15.68 28.83
C GLU A 285 -11.33 16.72 27.92
N GLY A 286 -12.54 17.17 28.32
CA GLY A 286 -13.21 18.27 27.62
C GLY A 286 -14.73 18.36 27.65
N VAL A 287 -15.39 18.10 28.80
CA VAL A 287 -16.60 18.82 29.27
C VAL A 287 -16.49 18.98 30.78
#